data_AF-A0A0G0BQB3-F1
#
_entry.id   AF-A0A0G0BQB3-F1
#
_cell.length_a   1.000
_cell.length_b   1.000
_cell.length_c   1.000
_cell.angle_alpha   90.00
_cell.angle_beta   90.00
_cell.angle_gamma   90.00
#
_symmetry.space_group_name_H-M   'P 1'
#
loop_
_entity.id
_entity.type
_entity.pdbx_description
1 polymer ?
#
loop_
_entity_poly.entity_id
_entity_poly.type
_entity_poly.pdbx_seq_one_letter_code
_entity_poly.pdbx_strand_id
1 'polypeptide(L)'
;MKKLEERIIGDLYREEAKSTATNLFIKIFSFSFFAFFTWIFASIVTEIVYKQSSFDLINFFGEDLEVWKKYFADNSLIFWDEMPKSILLITIILLMILFILVIAFIKNYITLRNKIMSIYKFYNKKI
;
A
#
# COMPACT_ATOMS: atom_id res chain seq x y z
N MET A 1 -14.34 3.12 -49.27
CA MET A 1 -14.73 2.33 -48.07
C MET A 1 -13.55 2.08 -47.13
N LYS A 2 -12.42 1.52 -47.59
CA LYS A 2 -11.24 1.22 -46.74
C LYS A 2 -10.75 2.37 -45.83
N LYS A 3 -10.67 3.60 -46.34
CA LYS A 3 -10.25 4.78 -45.54
C LYS A 3 -11.20 5.15 -44.39
N LEU A 4 -12.48 4.80 -44.50
CA LEU A 4 -13.51 5.11 -43.50
C LEU A 4 -13.49 4.07 -42.38
N GLU A 5 -13.32 2.78 -42.72
CA GLU A 5 -13.08 1.71 -41.76
C GLU A 5 -11.80 1.94 -40.96
N GLU A 6 -10.69 2.29 -41.63
CA GLU A 6 -9.42 2.60 -40.95
C GLU A 6 -9.56 3.74 -39.95
N ARG A 7 -10.35 4.78 -40.27
CA ARG A 7 -10.59 5.92 -39.39
C ARG A 7 -11.44 5.51 -38.17
N ILE A 8 -12.53 4.77 -38.39
CA ILE A 8 -13.41 4.28 -37.32
C ILE A 8 -12.65 3.35 -36.37
N ILE A 9 -11.86 2.41 -36.90
CA ILE A 9 -11.03 1.51 -36.10
C ILE A 9 -9.99 2.29 -35.29
N GLY A 10 -9.37 3.31 -35.89
CA GLY A 10 -8.40 4.17 -35.21
C GLY A 10 -9.01 4.97 -34.05
N ASP A 11 -10.21 5.50 -34.24
CA ASP A 11 -10.92 6.26 -33.19
C ASP A 11 -11.42 5.34 -32.07
N LEU A 12 -11.92 4.14 -32.40
CA LEU A 12 -12.31 3.14 -31.42
C LEU A 12 -11.11 2.71 -30.54
N TYR A 13 -9.98 2.39 -31.18
CA TYR A 13 -8.75 2.05 -30.46
C TYR A 13 -8.24 3.20 -29.58
N ARG A 14 -8.37 4.44 -30.04
CA ARG A 14 -7.96 5.63 -29.29
C ARG A 14 -8.81 5.81 -28.04
N GLU A 15 -10.12 5.62 -28.15
CA GLU A 15 -11.03 5.74 -27.02
C GLU A 15 -10.82 4.61 -26.01
N GLU A 16 -10.58 3.40 -26.48
CA GLU A 16 -10.29 2.23 -25.65
C GLU A 16 -8.94 2.34 -24.93
N ALA A 17 -7.91 2.85 -25.62
CA ALA A 17 -6.61 3.15 -25.05
C ALA A 17 -6.69 4.27 -24.00
N LYS A 18 -7.46 5.33 -24.26
CA LYS A 18 -7.68 6.45 -23.32
C LYS A 18 -8.39 5.98 -22.06
N SER A 19 -9.49 5.24 -22.21
CA SER A 19 -10.23 4.64 -21.10
C SER A 19 -9.33 3.71 -20.27
N THR A 20 -8.54 2.87 -20.95
CA THR A 20 -7.58 1.98 -20.31
C THR A 20 -6.52 2.76 -19.52
N ALA A 21 -5.93 3.80 -20.11
CA ALA A 21 -4.93 4.63 -19.46
C ALA A 21 -5.49 5.37 -18.25
N THR A 22 -6.72 5.86 -18.34
CA THR A 22 -7.37 6.61 -17.24
C THR A 22 -7.65 5.67 -16.07
N ASN A 23 -8.14 4.47 -16.34
CA ASN A 23 -8.36 3.44 -15.32
C ASN A 23 -7.03 3.01 -14.64
N LEU A 24 -5.97 2.86 -15.43
CA LEU A 24 -4.63 2.56 -14.95
C LEU A 24 -4.10 3.67 -14.03
N PHE A 25 -4.25 4.93 -14.45
CA PHE A 25 -3.87 6.09 -13.68
C PHE A 25 -4.61 6.17 -12.35
N ILE A 26 -5.94 5.99 -12.35
CA ILE A 26 -6.75 5.99 -11.13
C ILE A 26 -6.26 4.90 -10.17
N LYS A 27 -6.04 3.67 -10.66
CA LYS A 27 -5.56 2.57 -9.81
C LYS A 27 -4.21 2.86 -9.18
N ILE A 28 -3.25 3.34 -9.96
CA ILE A 28 -1.92 3.70 -9.45
C ILE A 28 -2.03 4.84 -8.45
N PHE A 29 -2.78 5.90 -8.78
CA PHE A 29 -2.98 7.05 -7.90
C PHE A 29 -3.63 6.65 -6.56
N SER A 30 -4.70 5.86 -6.59
CA SER A 30 -5.36 5.36 -5.38
C SER A 30 -4.43 4.51 -4.52
N PHE A 31 -3.62 3.63 -5.14
CA PHE A 31 -2.64 2.83 -4.42
C PHE A 31 -1.57 3.71 -3.76
N SER A 32 -0.97 4.64 -4.52
CA SER A 32 0.03 5.58 -4.00
C SER A 32 -0.52 6.45 -2.87
N PHE A 33 -1.74 6.97 -3.03
CA PHE A 33 -2.39 7.79 -2.01
C PHE A 33 -2.65 6.98 -0.72
N PHE A 34 -3.13 5.74 -0.85
CA PHE A 34 -3.37 4.87 0.30
C PHE A 34 -2.07 4.47 1.02
N ALA A 35 -1.02 4.17 0.25
CA ALA A 35 0.30 3.87 0.80
C ALA A 35 0.86 5.09 1.56
N PHE A 36 0.72 6.29 1.00
CA PHE A 36 1.14 7.53 1.65
C PHE A 36 0.35 7.82 2.94
N PHE A 37 -0.97 7.65 2.91
CA PHE A 37 -1.80 7.78 4.10
C PHE A 37 -1.39 6.78 5.20
N THR A 38 -1.13 5.53 4.81
CA THR A 38 -0.71 4.50 5.77
C THR A 38 0.66 4.81 6.36
N TRP A 39 1.59 5.36 5.56
CA TRP A 39 2.87 5.84 6.08
C TRP A 39 2.63 6.94 7.13
N ILE A 40 1.90 8.01 6.79
CA ILE A 40 1.62 9.09 7.76
C ILE A 40 1.02 8.54 9.04
N PHE A 41 0.02 7.65 8.90
CA PHE A 41 -0.60 7.01 10.06
C PHE A 41 0.42 6.23 10.88
N ALA A 42 1.23 5.38 10.26
CA ALA A 42 2.28 4.64 10.95
C ALA A 42 3.27 5.57 11.66
N SER A 43 3.68 6.68 11.03
CA SER A 43 4.57 7.68 11.64
C SER A 43 3.95 8.30 12.89
N ILE A 44 2.68 8.69 12.84
CA ILE A 44 1.94 9.23 14.00
C ILE A 44 1.86 8.17 15.10
N VAL A 45 1.52 6.92 14.76
CA VAL A 45 1.46 5.84 15.74
C VAL A 45 2.82 5.60 16.37
N THR A 46 3.90 5.55 15.60
CA THR A 46 5.26 5.40 16.15
C THR A 46 5.63 6.55 17.06
N GLU A 47 5.23 7.79 16.74
CA GLU A 47 5.50 8.95 17.59
C GLU A 47 4.70 8.89 18.90
N ILE A 48 3.43 8.49 18.84
CA ILE A 48 2.58 8.30 20.02
C ILE A 48 3.20 7.23 20.93
N VAL A 49 3.53 6.06 20.37
CA VAL A 49 4.11 4.95 21.14
C VAL A 49 5.48 5.33 21.70
N TYR A 50 6.31 6.07 20.94
CA TYR A 50 7.60 6.55 21.43
C TYR A 50 7.46 7.56 22.58
N LYS A 51 6.49 8.47 22.49
CA LYS A 51 6.19 9.43 23.57
C LYS A 51 5.59 8.79 24.82
N GLN A 52 5.01 7.59 24.71
CA GLN A 52 4.31 6.95 25.80
C GLN A 52 5.22 6.28 26.84
N SER A 53 6.55 6.46 26.78
CA SER A 53 7.54 5.78 27.66
C SER A 53 7.48 4.26 27.66
N SER A 54 6.57 3.62 26.92
CA SER A 54 6.49 2.17 26.74
C SER A 54 7.73 1.61 26.00
N PHE A 55 8.53 2.47 25.35
CA PHE A 55 9.86 2.15 24.82
C PHE A 55 11.01 2.33 25.85
N ASP A 56 10.80 2.95 27.01
CA ASP A 56 11.78 2.88 28.11
C ASP A 56 11.92 1.44 28.63
N LEU A 57 10.84 0.65 28.52
CA LEU A 57 10.91 -0.79 28.74
C LEU A 57 11.82 -1.47 27.72
N ILE A 58 12.00 -0.94 26.50
CA ILE A 58 12.94 -1.47 25.50
C ILE A 58 14.39 -1.17 25.88
N ASN A 59 14.66 -0.03 26.53
CA ASN A 59 15.98 0.24 27.11
C ASN A 59 16.34 -0.77 28.22
N PHE A 60 15.34 -1.32 28.93
CA PHE A 60 15.50 -2.44 29.86
C PHE A 60 15.96 -3.75 29.20
N PHE A 61 15.77 -3.92 27.88
CA PHE A 61 16.27 -5.10 27.14
C PHE A 61 17.76 -4.96 26.80
N GLY A 62 18.36 -3.78 27.00
CA GLY A 62 19.80 -3.57 26.89
C GLY A 62 20.56 -4.00 28.16
N GLU A 63 19.87 -4.21 29.27
CA GLU A 63 20.43 -4.73 30.51
C GLU A 63 20.27 -6.26 30.55
N ASP A 64 21.31 -6.93 31.07
CA ASP A 64 21.55 -8.37 31.20
C ASP A 64 20.39 -9.34 30.85
N LEU A 65 20.70 -10.38 30.05
CA LEU A 65 19.73 -11.38 29.56
C LEU A 65 18.92 -12.08 30.67
N GLU A 66 19.45 -12.17 31.90
CA GLU A 66 18.73 -12.72 33.05
C GLU A 66 17.60 -11.81 33.55
N VAL A 67 17.81 -10.50 33.53
CA VAL A 67 16.80 -9.49 33.89
C VAL A 67 15.68 -9.52 32.86
N TRP A 68 16.04 -9.61 31.57
CA TRP A 68 15.07 -9.76 30.49
C TRP A 68 14.13 -10.96 30.73
N LYS A 69 14.66 -12.16 30.93
CA LYS A 69 13.83 -13.36 31.14
C LYS A 69 12.90 -13.23 32.35
N LYS A 70 13.36 -12.56 33.41
CA LYS A 70 12.62 -12.42 34.66
C LYS A 70 11.45 -11.43 34.54
N TYR A 71 11.64 -10.32 33.83
CA TYR A 71 10.66 -9.25 33.73
C TYR A 71 9.93 -9.18 32.39
N PHE A 72 10.27 -10.03 31.42
CA PHE A 72 9.65 -10.01 30.08
C PHE A 72 8.13 -10.16 30.13
N ALA A 73 7.62 -11.09 30.93
CA ALA A 73 6.18 -11.33 31.03
C ALA A 73 5.45 -10.13 31.65
N ASP A 74 5.99 -9.59 32.74
CA ASP A 74 5.43 -8.43 33.44
C ASP A 74 5.48 -7.17 32.56
N ASN A 75 6.62 -6.92 31.92
CA ASN A 75 6.80 -5.80 31.01
C ASN A 75 5.90 -5.91 29.76
N SER A 76 5.68 -7.12 29.25
CA SER A 76 4.76 -7.34 28.11
C SER A 76 3.30 -7.11 28.50
N LEU A 77 2.91 -7.49 29.71
CA LEU A 77 1.57 -7.23 30.25
C LEU A 77 1.32 -5.74 30.44
N ILE A 78 2.27 -5.03 31.06
CA ILE A 78 2.20 -3.57 31.25
C ILE A 78 2.14 -2.87 29.90
N PHE A 79 2.99 -3.29 28.95
CA PHE A 79 2.97 -2.77 27.59
C PHE A 79 1.59 -2.96 26.93
N TRP A 80 0.98 -4.15 27.04
CA TRP A 80 -0.34 -4.43 26.47
C TRP A 80 -1.47 -3.58 27.09
N ASP A 81 -1.41 -3.31 28.40
CA ASP A 81 -2.42 -2.51 29.08
C ASP A 81 -2.28 -1.00 28.83
N GLU A 82 -1.04 -0.50 28.74
CA GLU A 82 -0.78 0.89 28.44
C GLU A 82 -1.00 1.23 26.96
N MET A 83 -0.92 0.23 26.07
CA MET A 83 -1.04 0.47 24.64
C MET A 83 -2.46 0.97 24.29
N PRO A 84 -2.58 2.06 23.50
CA PRO A 84 -3.88 2.59 23.09
C PRO A 84 -4.58 1.59 22.14
N LYS A 85 -5.47 0.76 22.72
CA LYS A 85 -6.16 -0.35 22.04
C LYS A 85 -6.91 0.09 20.78
N SER A 86 -7.47 1.30 20.78
CA SER A 86 -8.12 1.91 19.61
C SER A 86 -7.16 2.14 18.44
N ILE A 87 -5.96 2.64 18.72
CA ILE A 87 -4.92 2.87 17.71
C ILE A 87 -4.42 1.54 17.16
N LEU A 88 -4.21 0.55 18.03
CA LEU A 88 -3.81 -0.81 17.67
C LEU A 88 -4.82 -1.45 16.70
N LEU A 89 -6.11 -1.34 16.99
CA LEU A 89 -7.18 -1.89 16.17
C LEU A 89 -7.25 -1.22 14.80
N ILE A 90 -7.13 0.12 14.74
CA ILE A 90 -7.06 0.86 13.47
C ILE A 90 -5.83 0.44 12.66
N THR A 91 -4.69 0.24 13.31
CA THR A 91 -3.45 -0.22 12.67
C THR A 91 -3.62 -1.59 12.03
N ILE A 92 -4.24 -2.55 12.73
CA ILE A 92 -4.51 -3.89 12.21
C ILE A 92 -5.45 -3.83 10.99
N ILE A 93 -6.51 -3.01 11.05
CA ILE A 93 -7.43 -2.83 9.92
C ILE A 93 -6.70 -2.23 8.71
N LEU A 94 -5.89 -1.20 8.91
CA LEU A 94 -5.09 -0.59 7.85
C LEU A 94 -4.15 -1.61 7.19
N LEU A 95 -3.45 -2.42 7.99
CA LEU A 95 -2.57 -3.47 7.48
C LEU A 95 -3.32 -4.52 6.66
N MET A 96 -4.52 -4.94 7.09
CA MET A 96 -5.35 -5.87 6.32
C MET A 96 -5.77 -5.28 4.97
N ILE A 97 -6.20 -4.02 4.94
CA ILE A 97 -6.58 -3.33 3.70
C ILE A 97 -5.37 -3.25 2.76
N LEU A 98 -4.20 -2.90 3.29
CA LEU A 98 -2.96 -2.79 2.53
C LEU A 98 -2.55 -4.14 1.94
N PHE A 99 -2.68 -5.22 2.72
CA PHE A 99 -2.41 -6.58 2.26
C PHE A 99 -3.34 -7.00 1.11
N ILE A 100 -4.64 -6.71 1.23
CA ILE A 100 -5.62 -6.98 0.16
C ILE A 100 -5.28 -6.18 -1.10
N LEU A 101 -4.91 -4.91 -0.96
CA LEU A 101 -4.49 -4.06 -2.09
C LEU A 101 -3.25 -4.61 -2.80
N VAL A 102 -2.26 -5.07 -2.05
CA VAL A 102 -1.05 -5.70 -2.61
C VAL A 102 -1.41 -6.96 -3.40
N ILE A 103 -2.24 -7.85 -2.84
CA ILE A 103 -2.71 -9.05 -3.54
C ILE A 103 -3.46 -8.69 -4.83
N ALA A 104 -4.35 -7.70 -4.76
CA ALA A 104 -5.11 -7.23 -5.91
C ALA A 104 -4.19 -6.63 -6.99
N PHE A 105 -3.12 -5.94 -6.60
CA PHE A 105 -2.13 -5.40 -7.51
C PHE A 105 -1.32 -6.50 -8.21
N ILE A 106 -0.83 -7.48 -7.44
CA ILE A 106 -0.07 -8.63 -7.97
C ILE A 106 -0.92 -9.43 -8.95
N LYS A 107 -2.17 -9.78 -8.58
CA LYS A 107 -3.09 -10.52 -9.45
C LYS A 107 -3.37 -9.79 -10.76
N ASN A 108 -3.44 -8.47 -10.72
CA ASN A 108 -3.73 -7.66 -11.90
C ASN A 108 -2.48 -7.24 -12.68
N TYR A 109 -1.26 -7.56 -12.22
CA TYR A 109 -0.01 -7.09 -12.82
C TYR A 109 0.15 -7.55 -14.28
N ILE A 110 -0.19 -8.81 -14.59
CA ILE A 110 -0.10 -9.35 -15.96
C ILE A 110 -1.05 -8.59 -16.90
N THR A 111 -2.28 -8.35 -16.46
CA THR A 111 -3.28 -7.58 -17.21
C THR A 111 -2.83 -6.12 -17.39
N LEU A 112 -2.24 -5.54 -16.35
CA LEU A 112 -1.70 -4.18 -16.36
C LEU A 112 -0.55 -4.05 -17.39
N ARG A 113 0.40 -4.99 -17.34
CA ARG A 113 1.54 -5.07 -18.26
C ARG A 113 1.08 -5.22 -19.70
N ASN A 114 0.10 -6.10 -19.96
CA ASN A 114 -0.43 -6.32 -21.30
C ASN A 114 -1.15 -5.08 -21.85
N LYS A 115 -1.89 -4.36 -21.00
CA LYS A 115 -2.54 -3.09 -21.35
C LYS A 115 -1.52 -1.99 -21.66
N ILE A 116 -0.48 -1.84 -20.85
CA ILE A 116 0.62 -0.90 -21.11
C ILE A 116 1.34 -1.26 -22.41
N MET A 117 1.62 -2.54 -22.65
CA MET A 117 2.28 -3.01 -23.86
C MET A 117 1.42 -2.77 -25.12
N SER A 118 0.10 -2.90 -25.00
CA SER A 118 -0.87 -2.57 -26.06
C SER A 118 -0.84 -1.08 -26.40
N ILE A 119 -0.88 -0.20 -25.39
CA ILE A 119 -0.79 1.26 -25.57
C ILE A 119 0.55 1.64 -26.18
N TYR A 120 1.65 1.05 -25.69
CA TYR A 120 2.98 1.28 -26.23
C TYR A 120 3.08 0.87 -27.70
N LYS A 121 2.59 -0.32 -28.07
CA LYS A 121 2.55 -0.78 -29.47
C LYS A 121 1.70 0.13 -30.35
N PHE A 122 0.60 0.69 -29.85
CA PHE A 122 -0.24 1.64 -30.60
C PHE A 122 0.52 2.93 -30.94
N TYR A 123 1.23 3.51 -29.98
CA TYR A 123 2.05 4.70 -30.22
C TYR A 123 3.26 4.40 -31.12
N ASN A 124 3.89 3.25 -30.94
CA ASN A 124 5.09 2.88 -31.70
C ASN A 124 4.81 2.44 -33.15
N LYS A 125 3.56 2.09 -33.51
CA LYS A 125 3.13 1.84 -34.90
C LYS A 125 2.75 3.11 -35.66
N LYS A 126 2.65 4.26 -34.97
CA LYS A 126 2.26 5.56 -35.53
C LYS A 126 3.46 6.46 -35.84
N ILE A 127 4.69 6.00 -35.53
CA ILE A 127 5.98 6.58 -35.96
C ILE A 127 6.51 5.70 -37.09
#